data_AF-A0A7W0LAQ0-F1
#
_entry.id   AF-A0A7W0LAQ0-F1
#
_cell.length_a   1.000
_cell.length_b   1.000
_cell.length_c   1.000
_cell.angle_alpha   90.00
_cell.angle_beta   90.00
_cell.angle_gamma   90.00
#
_symmetry.space_group_name_H-M   'P 1'
#
loop_
_entity.id
_entity.type
_entity.pdbx_description
1 polymer ?
#
loop_
_entity_poly.entity_id
_entity_poly.type
_entity_poly.pdbx_seq_one_letter_code
_entity_poly.pdbx_strand_id
1 'polypeptide(L)'
;MATPPPRARVDGYPSRRKRSTSRRTVLVVTHSRTSGDDFVVVASKGGADQDPDWFKNLQADPGAGVQVGTRRFTARARVASSTEREALWPQMARIFPLYDEYAQKTDRVIPIVLLTPQD
;
A
#
# COMPACT_ATOMS: atom_id res chain seq x y z
N MET A 1 17.48 -9.60 16.93
CA MET A 1 18.00 -8.89 15.74
C MET A 1 16.94 -9.02 14.65
N ALA A 2 16.12 -7.99 14.43
CA ALA A 2 15.00 -8.06 13.50
C ALA A 2 15.50 -7.77 12.08
N THR A 3 15.29 -8.72 11.15
CA THR A 3 15.58 -8.53 9.73
C THR A 3 14.75 -7.37 9.19
N PRO A 4 15.36 -6.33 8.57
CA PRO A 4 14.61 -5.23 8.01
C PRO A 4 13.70 -5.74 6.88
N PRO A 5 12.43 -5.33 6.81
CA PRO A 5 11.52 -5.79 5.78
C PRO A 5 12.01 -5.37 4.38
N PRO A 6 11.69 -6.16 3.33
CA PRO A 6 12.05 -5.83 1.96
C PRO A 6 11.48 -4.48 1.55
N ARG A 7 12.33 -3.59 1.01
CA ARG A 7 11.92 -2.27 0.50
C ARG A 7 11.16 -2.45 -0.82
N ALA A 8 9.85 -2.21 -0.81
CA ALA A 8 9.08 -2.08 -2.04
C ALA A 8 8.81 -0.60 -2.36
N ARG A 9 8.72 -0.28 -3.64
CA ARG A 9 8.49 1.06 -4.20
C ARG A 9 7.25 0.97 -5.10
N VAL A 10 6.42 2.00 -5.08
CA VAL A 10 5.34 2.16 -6.05
C VAL A 10 5.64 3.41 -6.86
N ASP A 11 5.91 3.24 -8.15
CA ASP A 11 6.14 4.30 -9.11
C ASP A 11 4.82 4.57 -9.85
N GLY A 12 4.20 5.73 -9.62
CA GLY A 12 3.04 6.16 -10.41
C GLY A 12 3.44 6.47 -11.86
N TYR A 13 2.65 6.00 -12.83
CA TYR A 13 2.88 6.30 -14.24
C TYR A 13 2.48 7.76 -14.56
N PRO A 14 3.24 8.51 -15.38
CA PRO A 14 2.84 9.85 -15.76
C PRO A 14 1.71 9.80 -16.80
N SER A 15 0.49 10.18 -16.41
CA SER A 15 -0.49 10.68 -17.37
C SER A 15 0.06 11.98 -17.98
N ARG A 16 -0.09 12.15 -19.30
CA ARG A 16 0.44 13.31 -20.03
C ARG A 16 -0.30 14.61 -19.63
N ARG A 17 0.03 15.21 -18.49
CA ARG A 17 -0.02 16.66 -18.22
C ARG A 17 0.63 17.02 -16.88
N LYS A 18 1.73 17.77 -16.98
CA LYS A 18 2.40 18.64 -15.98
C LYS A 18 2.87 18.04 -14.63
N ARG A 19 4.21 18.01 -14.54
CA ARG A 19 5.10 18.08 -13.36
C ARG A 19 4.43 18.23 -11.98
N SER A 20 4.63 17.22 -11.14
CA SER A 20 5.15 17.42 -9.78
C SER A 20 5.97 16.19 -9.39
N THR A 21 7.26 16.43 -9.20
CA THR A 21 8.34 15.56 -8.70
C THR A 21 7.85 14.34 -7.91
N SER A 22 8.07 13.13 -8.44
CA SER A 22 7.81 11.85 -7.75
C SER A 22 8.43 11.84 -6.36
N ARG A 23 7.61 12.06 -5.34
CA ARG A 23 8.00 11.77 -3.96
C ARG A 23 8.04 10.25 -3.83
N ARG A 24 9.26 9.71 -3.81
CA ARG A 24 9.58 8.30 -3.60
C ARG A 24 8.96 7.86 -2.27
N THR A 25 7.83 7.16 -2.32
CA THR A 25 7.23 6.56 -1.12
C THR A 25 7.71 5.11 -1.05
N VAL A 26 8.53 4.81 -0.05
CA VAL A 26 8.91 3.44 0.29
C VAL A 26 7.70 2.81 0.98
N LEU A 27 7.14 1.78 0.35
CA LEU A 27 5.97 1.07 0.85
C LEU A 27 6.42 -0.27 1.42
N VAL A 28 5.89 -0.62 2.60
CA VAL A 28 5.98 -1.98 3.11
C VAL A 28 4.95 -2.79 2.33
N VAL A 29 5.43 -3.55 1.35
CA VAL A 29 4.61 -4.50 0.62
C VAL A 29 4.76 -5.85 1.29
N THR A 30 3.64 -6.40 1.74
CA THR A 30 3.59 -7.73 2.32
C THR A 30 2.79 -8.62 1.39
N HIS A 31 3.37 -9.76 1.04
CA HIS A 31 2.74 -10.77 0.21
C HIS A 31 1.68 -11.47 1.05
N SER A 32 0.41 -11.27 0.73
CA SER A 32 -0.68 -11.99 1.39
C SER A 32 -1.09 -13.16 0.52
N ARG A 33 -1.00 -14.39 1.05
CA ARG A 33 -1.44 -15.60 0.33
C ARG A 33 -2.97 -15.74 0.29
N THR A 34 -3.73 -14.87 0.95
CA THR A 34 -5.21 -15.02 1.05
C THR A 34 -5.99 -14.49 -0.15
N SER A 35 -5.40 -13.77 -1.12
CA SER A 35 -6.11 -13.22 -2.29
C SER A 35 -5.41 -13.43 -3.64
N GLY A 36 -4.79 -14.59 -3.85
CA GLY A 36 -3.95 -14.78 -5.05
C GLY A 36 -2.65 -13.99 -4.94
N ASP A 37 -1.90 -13.84 -6.02
CA ASP A 37 -0.57 -13.20 -6.05
C ASP A 37 -0.58 -11.67 -5.81
N ASP A 38 -1.55 -11.19 -5.03
CA ASP A 38 -1.76 -9.79 -4.68
C ASP A 38 -0.75 -9.29 -3.64
N PHE A 39 -0.29 -8.07 -3.88
CA PHE A 39 0.58 -7.35 -2.97
C PHE A 39 -0.25 -6.41 -2.08
N VAL A 40 0.02 -6.41 -0.78
CA VAL A 40 -0.76 -5.63 0.20
C VAL A 40 0.00 -4.40 0.68
N VAL A 41 -0.71 -3.29 0.78
CA VAL A 41 -0.20 -1.99 1.18
C VAL A 41 -1.16 -1.34 2.18
N VAL A 42 -0.64 -0.74 3.26
CA VAL A 42 -1.46 -0.02 4.24
C VAL A 42 -1.30 1.50 4.12
N ALA A 43 -2.41 2.22 3.93
CA ALA A 43 -2.46 3.68 3.79
C ALA A 43 -2.47 4.41 5.14
N SER A 44 -1.56 4.06 6.05
CA SER A 44 -1.58 4.54 7.44
C SER A 44 -1.20 6.00 7.62
N LYS A 45 -0.24 6.51 6.84
CA LYS A 45 0.36 7.86 7.01
C LYS A 45 0.71 8.19 8.47
N GLY A 46 1.21 7.18 9.21
CA GLY A 46 1.57 7.33 10.62
C GLY A 46 0.39 7.61 11.57
N GLY A 47 -0.85 7.32 11.16
CA GLY A 47 -2.05 7.60 11.94
C GLY A 47 -2.56 9.03 11.79
N ALA A 48 -2.09 9.79 10.80
CA ALA A 48 -2.63 11.11 10.50
C ALA A 48 -4.11 11.02 10.04
N ASP A 49 -4.90 12.04 10.35
CA ASP A 49 -6.32 12.15 10.02
C ASP A 49 -6.61 12.15 8.51
N GLN A 50 -5.61 12.45 7.70
CA GLN A 50 -5.73 12.48 6.25
C GLN A 50 -5.04 11.28 5.60
N ASP A 51 -5.66 10.77 4.55
CA ASP A 51 -5.01 9.79 3.69
C ASP A 51 -3.71 10.32 3.05
N PRO A 52 -2.76 9.43 2.74
CA PRO A 52 -1.56 9.80 1.99
C PRO A 52 -1.91 10.12 0.54
N ASP A 53 -1.21 11.07 -0.06
CA ASP A 53 -1.51 11.55 -1.42
C ASP A 53 -1.47 10.43 -2.47
N TRP A 54 -0.58 9.44 -2.30
CA TRP A 54 -0.51 8.28 -3.19
C TRP A 54 -1.79 7.46 -3.18
N PHE A 55 -2.48 7.36 -2.04
CA PHE A 55 -3.73 6.60 -1.93
C PHE A 55 -4.85 7.31 -2.70
N LYS A 56 -4.94 8.64 -2.54
CA LYS A 56 -5.88 9.47 -3.29
C LYS A 56 -5.63 9.38 -4.80
N ASN A 57 -4.35 9.34 -5.21
CA ASN A 57 -4.00 9.13 -6.61
C ASN A 57 -4.46 7.76 -7.13
N LEU A 58 -4.27 6.68 -6.36
CA LEU A 58 -4.73 5.34 -6.74
C LEU A 58 -6.26 5.20 -6.77
N GLN A 59 -6.98 5.97 -5.96
CA GLN A 59 -8.45 6.04 -6.06
C GLN A 59 -8.91 6.71 -7.35
N ALA A 60 -8.16 7.70 -7.85
CA ALA A 60 -8.47 8.40 -9.10
C ALA A 60 -8.03 7.60 -10.35
N ASP A 61 -6.86 6.96 -10.29
CA ASP A 61 -6.31 6.10 -11.33
C ASP A 61 -5.68 4.85 -10.69
N PRO A 62 -6.29 3.66 -10.82
CA PRO A 62 -5.83 2.45 -10.15
C PRO A 62 -4.56 1.84 -10.78
N GLY A 63 -4.01 2.42 -11.84
CA GLY A 63 -2.77 1.94 -12.44
C GLY A 63 -1.53 2.26 -11.59
N ALA A 64 -0.74 1.26 -11.26
CA ALA A 64 0.49 1.42 -10.47
C ALA A 64 1.68 0.68 -11.10
N GLY A 65 2.83 1.36 -11.20
CA GLY A 65 4.11 0.67 -11.33
C GLY A 65 4.58 0.22 -9.96
N VAL A 66 5.01 -1.02 -9.82
CA VAL A 66 5.47 -1.58 -8.54
C VAL A 66 6.87 -2.13 -8.73
N GLN A 67 7.75 -1.82 -7.78
CA GLN A 67 9.08 -2.40 -7.68
C GLN A 67 9.25 -3.05 -6.32
N VAL A 68 9.49 -4.36 -6.29
CA VAL A 68 9.82 -5.12 -5.08
C VAL A 68 11.23 -5.67 -5.23
N GLY A 69 12.19 -5.12 -4.47
CA GLY A 69 13.60 -5.44 -4.67
C GLY A 69 14.06 -5.10 -6.10
N THR A 70 14.46 -6.12 -6.86
CA THR A 70 14.86 -6.02 -8.28
C THR A 70 13.70 -6.24 -9.26
N ARG A 71 12.57 -6.82 -8.82
CA ARG A 71 11.41 -7.08 -9.67
C ARG A 71 10.65 -5.78 -9.91
N ARG A 72 10.30 -5.49 -11.16
CA ARG A 72 9.40 -4.40 -11.57
C ARG A 72 8.24 -4.98 -12.38
N PHE A 73 7.03 -4.53 -12.09
CA PHE A 73 5.81 -4.97 -12.77
C PHE A 73 4.75 -3.88 -12.69
N THR A 74 3.74 -3.97 -13.54
CA THR A 74 2.53 -3.15 -13.45
C THR A 74 1.49 -3.88 -12.61
N ALA A 75 0.75 -3.14 -11.80
CA ALA A 75 -0.32 -3.67 -10.99
C ALA A 75 -1.56 -2.78 -11.08
N ARG A 76 -2.72 -3.38 -10.82
CA ARG A 76 -3.97 -2.67 -10.62
C ARG A 76 -4.29 -2.61 -9.13
N ALA A 77 -4.50 -1.40 -8.63
CA ALA A 77 -4.86 -1.14 -7.25
C ALA A 77 -6.37 -1.26 -7.03
N ARG A 78 -6.76 -1.84 -5.89
CA ARG A 78 -8.10 -1.69 -5.32
C ARG A 78 -8.03 -1.58 -3.81
N VAL A 79 -9.01 -0.91 -3.23
CA VAL A 79 -9.19 -0.91 -1.77
C VAL A 79 -9.77 -2.25 -1.34
N ALA A 80 -9.21 -2.84 -0.28
CA ALA A 80 -9.77 -4.02 0.36
C ALA A 80 -11.17 -3.70 0.92
N SER A 81 -12.10 -4.63 0.76
CA SER A 81 -13.39 -4.57 1.44
C SER A 81 -13.23 -4.66 2.96
N SER A 82 -14.29 -4.38 3.72
CA SER A 82 -14.27 -4.51 5.19
C SER A 82 -13.87 -5.93 5.63
N THR A 83 -14.45 -6.95 5.02
CA THR A 83 -14.15 -8.36 5.32
C THR A 83 -12.70 -8.73 4.99
N GLU A 84 -12.18 -8.27 3.86
CA GLU A 84 -10.77 -8.49 3.51
C GLU A 84 -9.84 -7.75 4.47
N ARG A 85 -10.19 -6.51 4.84
CA ARG A 85 -9.43 -5.73 5.81
C ARG A 85 -9.37 -6.45 7.16
N GLU A 86 -10.48 -6.97 7.66
CA GLU A 86 -10.54 -7.72 8.92
C GLU A 86 -9.60 -8.95 8.89
N ALA A 87 -9.53 -9.66 7.77
CA ALA A 87 -8.64 -10.80 7.61
C ALA A 87 -7.16 -10.42 7.43
N LEU A 88 -6.88 -9.29 6.77
CA LEU A 88 -5.53 -8.84 6.45
C LEU A 88 -4.88 -8.06 7.60
N TRP A 89 -5.65 -7.26 8.34
CA TRP A 89 -5.11 -6.35 9.37
C TRP A 89 -4.25 -7.06 10.41
N PRO A 90 -4.66 -8.21 11.01
CA PRO A 90 -3.82 -8.93 11.96
C PRO A 90 -2.51 -9.43 11.35
N GLN A 91 -2.51 -9.76 10.06
CA GLN A 91 -1.29 -10.19 9.36
C GLN A 91 -0.34 -9.00 9.16
N MET A 92 -0.89 -7.83 8.80
CA MET A 92 -0.12 -6.60 8.64
C MET A 92 0.47 -6.13 9.97
N ALA A 93 -0.32 -6.15 11.04
CA ALA A 93 0.11 -5.78 12.39
C ALA A 93 1.19 -6.73 12.94
N ARG A 94 1.15 -8.03 12.60
CA ARG A 94 2.24 -8.96 12.96
C ARG A 94 3.58 -8.59 12.30
N ILE A 95 3.55 -8.07 11.07
CA ILE A 95 4.74 -7.70 10.31
C ILE A 95 5.22 -6.31 10.73
N PHE A 96 4.30 -5.39 10.99
CA PHE A 96 4.58 -4.03 11.42
C PHE A 96 3.64 -3.63 12.57
N PRO A 97 4.04 -3.91 13.83
CA PRO A 97 3.19 -3.71 15.01
C PRO A 97 2.66 -2.29 15.22
N LEU A 98 3.37 -1.27 14.70
CA LEU A 98 2.94 0.13 14.81
C LEU A 98 1.62 0.43 14.07
N TYR A 99 1.11 -0.46 13.21
CA TYR A 99 -0.19 -0.24 12.58
C TYR A 99 -1.33 -0.15 13.58
N ASP A 100 -1.32 -0.94 14.66
CA ASP A 100 -2.35 -0.87 15.70
C ASP A 100 -2.29 0.48 16.43
N GLU A 101 -1.09 0.97 16.74
CA GLU A 101 -0.90 2.31 17.32
C GLU A 101 -1.37 3.42 16.36
N TYR A 102 -1.13 3.27 15.05
CA TYR A 102 -1.58 4.25 14.07
C TYR A 102 -3.09 4.26 13.92
N ALA A 103 -3.75 3.10 14.01
CA ALA A 103 -5.21 3.03 13.96
C ALA A 103 -5.87 3.66 15.18
N GLN A 104 -5.20 3.67 16.35
CA GLN A 104 -5.71 4.34 17.55
C GLN A 104 -5.56 5.88 17.51
N LYS A 105 -4.73 6.42 16.61
CA LYS A 105 -4.46 7.87 16.52
C LYS A 105 -5.46 8.63 15.66
N THR A 106 -6.38 7.95 14.99
CA THR A 106 -7.32 8.55 14.04
C THR A 106 -8.64 7.80 14.07
N ASP A 107 -9.76 8.52 13.90
CA ASP A 107 -11.09 7.92 13.80
C ASP A 107 -11.37 7.30 12.42
N ARG A 108 -10.59 7.67 11.40
CA ARG A 108 -10.71 7.11 10.06
C ARG A 108 -10.32 5.63 10.03
N VAL A 109 -11.05 4.84 9.24
CA VAL A 109 -10.62 3.48 8.91
C VAL A 109 -9.39 3.57 8.01
N ILE A 110 -8.22 3.15 8.52
CA ILE A 110 -6.99 3.10 7.71
C ILE A 110 -7.19 2.12 6.55
N PRO A 111 -7.11 2.57 5.28
CA PRO A 111 -7.31 1.72 4.12
C PRO A 111 -6.19 0.71 3.95
N ILE A 112 -6.57 -0.50 3.51
CA ILE A 112 -5.66 -1.48 2.94
C ILE A 112 -5.89 -1.48 1.43
N VAL A 113 -4.80 -1.42 0.66
CA VAL A 113 -4.79 -1.49 -0.80
C VAL A 113 -4.19 -2.81 -1.23
N LEU A 114 -4.89 -3.47 -2.14
CA LEU A 114 -4.45 -4.68 -2.83
C LEU A 114 -3.95 -4.28 -4.22
N LEU A 115 -2.78 -4.78 -4.59
CA LEU A 115 -2.12 -4.54 -5.86
C LEU A 115 -2.00 -5.87 -6.60
N THR A 116 -2.86 -6.06 -7.61
CA THR A 116 -2.87 -7.26 -8.44
C THR A 116 -1.94 -7.06 -9.64
N PRO A 117 -0.89 -7.87 -9.82
CA PRO A 117 -0.04 -7.81 -11.02
C PRO A 117 -0.86 -7.89 -12.33
N GLN A 118 -0.39 -7.24 -13.38
CA GLN A 118 -1.04 -7.19 -14.70
C GLN A 118 -0.14 -7.76 -15.79
N ASP A 119 0.68 -8.76 -15.43
CA ASP A 119 1.68 -9.39 -16.31
C ASP A 119 1.09 -9.84 -17.66
#